data_AF-A0A8T3M9M3-F1
#
_entry.id   AF-A0A8T3M9M3-F1
#
_cell.length_a   1.000
_cell.length_b   1.000
_cell.length_c   1.000
_cell.angle_alpha   90.00
_cell.angle_beta   90.00
_cell.angle_gamma   90.00
#
_symmetry.space_group_name_H-M   'P 1'
#
loop_
_entity.id
_entity.type
_entity.pdbx_description
1 polymer ?
#
loop_
_entity_poly.entity_id
_entity_poly.type
_entity_poly.pdbx_seq_one_letter_code
_entity_poly.pdbx_strand_id
1 'polypeptide(L)'
;MPVDLAQRQLDERVRAASPADRALLHARLRGDAIRIVWAAADLAGPMSETERARFLLRRLYPDLEGPRLESIMGRLEAEWLAGTWTGFRRPDPVR
;
A
#
# COMPACT_ATOMS: atom_id res chain seq x y z
N MET A 1 20.00 -18.14 -6.05
CA MET A 1 20.39 -16.71 -5.98
C MET A 1 20.34 -16.23 -4.53
N PRO A 2 21.02 -15.14 -4.14
CA PRO A 2 20.95 -14.59 -2.78
C PRO A 2 19.51 -14.29 -2.33
N VAL A 3 18.67 -13.88 -3.28
CA VAL A 3 17.23 -13.59 -3.10
C VAL A 3 16.46 -14.86 -2.71
N ASP A 4 16.76 -16.03 -3.29
CA ASP A 4 16.10 -17.29 -2.91
C ASP A 4 16.40 -17.71 -1.47
N LEU A 5 17.63 -17.45 -1.01
CA LEU A 5 18.04 -17.76 0.36
C LEU A 5 17.30 -16.87 1.36
N ALA A 6 17.20 -15.57 1.08
CA ALA A 6 16.48 -14.61 1.90
C ALA A 6 14.97 -14.93 1.97
N GLN A 7 14.36 -15.29 0.84
CA GLN A 7 12.96 -15.70 0.76
C GLN A 7 12.70 -16.94 1.63
N ARG A 8 13.54 -17.98 1.51
CA ARG A 8 13.41 -19.23 2.29
C ARG A 8 13.55 -19.01 3.79
N GLN A 9 14.50 -18.17 4.22
CA GLN A 9 14.68 -17.82 5.63
C GLN A 9 13.47 -17.08 6.20
N LEU A 10 12.84 -16.22 5.39
CA LEU A 10 11.62 -15.53 5.78
C LEU A 10 10.47 -16.52 5.93
N ASP A 11 10.31 -17.44 4.98
CA ASP A 11 9.28 -18.47 5.00
C ASP A 11 9.39 -19.40 6.21
N GLU A 12 10.60 -19.84 6.56
CA GLU A 12 10.84 -20.67 7.74
C GLU A 12 10.50 -19.94 9.04
N ARG A 13 10.88 -18.67 9.17
CA ARG A 13 10.51 -17.83 10.32
C ARG A 13 9.00 -17.64 10.41
N VAL A 14 8.31 -17.47 9.28
CA VAL A 14 6.85 -17.34 9.24
C VAL A 14 6.17 -18.66 9.66
N ARG A 15 6.69 -19.82 9.23
CA ARG A 15 6.15 -21.13 9.64
C ARG A 15 6.34 -21.38 11.14
N ALA A 16 7.49 -21.04 11.69
CA ALA A 16 7.82 -21.20 13.10
C ALA A 16 7.14 -20.16 14.02
N ALA A 17 6.68 -19.03 13.46
CA ALA A 17 6.02 -17.96 14.20
C ALA A 17 4.63 -18.37 14.71
N SER A 18 4.30 -17.93 15.93
CA SER A 18 2.95 -18.02 16.48
C SER A 18 1.96 -17.17 15.64
N PRO A 19 0.64 -17.40 15.74
CA PRO A 19 -0.34 -16.55 15.07
C PRO A 19 -0.18 -15.05 15.43
N ALA A 20 0.18 -14.74 16.68
CA ALA A 20 0.42 -13.37 17.13
C ALA A 20 1.65 -12.76 16.44
N ASP A 21 2.75 -13.51 16.35
CA ASP A 21 3.97 -13.06 15.67
C ASP A 21 3.76 -12.85 14.17
N ARG A 22 2.95 -13.71 13.53
CA ARG A 22 2.56 -13.54 12.12
C ARG A 22 1.72 -12.28 11.91
N ALA A 23 0.79 -12.00 12.82
CA ALA A 23 -0.02 -10.78 12.76
C ALA A 23 0.85 -9.53 12.91
N LEU A 24 1.82 -9.55 13.85
CA LEU A 24 2.79 -8.46 14.03
C LEU A 24 3.68 -8.27 12.80
N LEU A 25 4.20 -9.36 12.24
CA LEU A 25 5.00 -9.32 11.02
C LEU A 25 4.19 -8.78 9.84
N HIS A 26 2.96 -9.24 9.65
CA HIS A 26 2.06 -8.75 8.60
C HIS A 26 1.78 -7.24 8.77
N ALA A 27 1.48 -6.78 9.99
CA ALA A 27 1.26 -5.37 10.27
C ALA A 27 2.50 -4.52 9.93
N ARG A 28 3.70 -5.01 10.28
CA ARG A 28 4.97 -4.36 9.94
C ARG A 28 5.17 -4.27 8.44
N LEU A 29 5.04 -5.40 7.72
CA LEU A 29 5.22 -5.45 6.27
C LEU A 29 4.21 -4.57 5.53
N ARG A 30 2.95 -4.53 5.99
CA ARG A 30 1.94 -3.61 5.46
C ARG A 30 2.36 -2.15 5.64
N GLY A 31 2.88 -1.78 6.82
CA GLY A 31 3.40 -0.44 7.08
C GLY A 31 4.59 -0.08 6.17
N ASP A 32 5.52 -1.01 5.98
CA ASP A 32 6.66 -0.86 5.07
C ASP A 32 6.20 -0.67 3.62
N ALA A 33 5.25 -1.49 3.14
CA ALA A 33 4.70 -1.40 1.79
C ALA A 33 4.03 -0.04 1.52
N ILE A 34 3.20 0.45 2.46
CA ILE A 34 2.58 1.78 2.36
C ILE A 34 3.66 2.87 2.23
N ARG A 35 4.71 2.83 3.06
CA ARG A 35 5.82 3.80 2.98
C ARG A 35 6.53 3.77 1.63
N ILE A 36 6.86 2.59 1.13
CA ILE A 36 7.55 2.42 -0.16
C ILE A 36 6.70 3.00 -1.31
N VAL A 37 5.40 2.69 -1.32
CA VAL A 37 4.51 3.15 -2.39
C VAL A 37 4.29 4.67 -2.34
N TRP A 38 4.24 5.27 -1.15
CA TRP A 38 4.23 6.73 -0.99
C TRP A 38 5.52 7.38 -1.49
N ALA A 39 6.68 6.84 -1.15
CA ALA A 39 7.95 7.34 -1.68
C ALA A 39 8.02 7.23 -3.21
N ALA A 40 7.48 6.16 -3.79
CA ALA A 40 7.38 6.00 -5.23
C ALA A 40 6.43 7.03 -5.87
N ALA A 41 5.35 7.41 -5.18
CA ALA A 41 4.46 8.47 -5.64
C ALA A 41 5.17 9.83 -5.63
N ASP A 42 5.95 10.13 -4.59
CA ASP A 42 6.76 11.37 -4.52
C ASP A 42 7.77 11.45 -5.67
N LEU A 43 8.42 10.33 -6.01
CA LEU A 43 9.39 10.25 -7.10
C LEU A 43 8.76 10.36 -8.49
N ALA A 44 7.49 9.97 -8.65
CA ALA A 44 6.77 10.05 -9.92
C ALA A 44 6.39 11.49 -10.30
N GLY A 45 6.54 12.45 -9.37
CA GLY A 45 6.30 13.86 -9.61
C GLY A 45 4.87 14.33 -9.27
N PRO A 46 4.51 15.56 -9.65
CA PRO A 46 3.24 16.16 -9.28
C PRO A 46 2.04 15.38 -9.83
N MET A 47 1.11 15.04 -8.95
CA MET A 47 -0.16 14.37 -9.26
C MET A 47 -1.28 15.05 -8.50
N SER A 48 -2.46 15.13 -9.12
CA SER A 48 -3.71 15.42 -8.40
C SER A 48 -3.99 14.33 -7.36
N GLU A 49 -4.86 14.63 -6.39
CA GLU A 49 -5.13 13.69 -5.31
C GLU A 49 -5.81 12.41 -5.79
N THR A 50 -6.67 12.50 -6.82
CA THR A 50 -7.32 11.35 -7.44
C THR A 50 -6.34 10.51 -8.27
N GLU A 51 -5.41 11.14 -9.00
CA GLU A 51 -4.32 10.42 -9.68
C GLU A 51 -3.42 9.69 -8.68
N ARG A 52 -3.05 10.36 -7.59
CA ARG A 52 -2.27 9.77 -6.51
C ARG A 52 -3.01 8.60 -5.87
N ALA A 53 -4.30 8.73 -5.60
CA ALA A 53 -5.11 7.65 -5.07
C ALA A 53 -5.11 6.42 -5.98
N ARG A 54 -5.32 6.62 -7.30
CA ARG A 54 -5.22 5.53 -8.28
C ARG A 54 -3.84 4.89 -8.29
N PHE A 55 -2.77 5.71 -8.25
CA PHE A 55 -1.38 5.25 -8.21
C PHE A 55 -1.10 4.37 -6.98
N LEU A 56 -1.51 4.82 -5.80
CA LEU A 56 -1.32 4.10 -4.54
C LEU A 56 -2.10 2.78 -4.53
N LEU A 57 -3.38 2.81 -4.93
CA LEU A 57 -4.26 1.64 -4.92
C LEU A 57 -3.75 0.53 -5.84
N ARG A 58 -3.33 0.85 -7.07
CA ARG A 58 -2.81 -0.15 -8.02
C ARG A 58 -1.52 -0.83 -7.55
N ARG A 59 -0.71 -0.13 -6.76
CA ARG A 59 0.56 -0.67 -6.25
C ARG A 59 0.38 -1.46 -4.95
N LEU A 60 -0.53 -1.02 -4.07
CA LEU A 60 -0.83 -1.73 -2.82
C LEU A 60 -1.71 -2.96 -3.04
N TYR A 61 -2.57 -2.91 -4.05
CA TYR A 61 -3.50 -3.98 -4.39
C TYR A 61 -3.41 -4.28 -5.89
N PRO A 62 -2.40 -5.02 -6.35
CA PRO A 62 -2.22 -5.33 -7.77
C PRO A 62 -3.43 -6.06 -8.37
N ASP A 63 -4.12 -6.87 -7.57
CA ASP A 63 -5.33 -7.61 -7.98
C ASP A 63 -6.59 -6.73 -8.01
N LEU A 64 -6.49 -5.47 -7.59
CA LEU A 64 -7.59 -4.50 -7.66
C LEU A 64 -7.65 -3.90 -9.06
N GLU A 65 -8.35 -4.58 -9.97
CA GLU A 65 -8.45 -4.16 -11.36
C GLU A 65 -9.89 -3.99 -11.86
N GLY A 66 -10.00 -3.34 -13.01
CA GLY A 66 -11.22 -3.23 -13.79
C GLY A 66 -12.36 -2.53 -13.02
N PRO A 67 -13.60 -3.06 -13.08
CA PRO A 67 -14.78 -2.39 -12.55
C PRO A 67 -14.69 -2.03 -11.06
N ARG A 68 -13.95 -2.82 -10.27
CA ARG A 68 -13.82 -2.59 -8.83
C ARG A 68 -12.95 -1.37 -8.54
N LEU A 69 -11.83 -1.22 -9.25
CA LEU A 69 -10.99 -0.04 -9.13
C LEU A 69 -11.76 1.21 -9.58
N GLU A 70 -12.44 1.16 -10.72
CA GLU A 70 -13.18 2.31 -11.23
C GLU A 70 -14.35 2.71 -10.34
N SER A 71 -15.04 1.75 -9.71
CA SER A 71 -16.08 2.05 -8.71
C SER A 71 -15.51 2.77 -7.49
N ILE A 72 -14.35 2.34 -6.97
CA ILE A 72 -13.68 3.01 -5.85
C ILE A 72 -13.23 4.41 -6.26
N MET A 73 -12.63 4.55 -7.45
CA MET A 73 -12.17 5.84 -7.94
C MET A 73 -13.31 6.83 -8.16
N GLY A 74 -14.44 6.38 -8.72
CA GLY A 74 -15.62 7.23 -8.88
C GLY A 74 -16.19 7.71 -7.54
N ARG A 75 -16.16 6.86 -6.51
CA ARG A 75 -16.55 7.27 -5.15
C ARG A 75 -15.58 8.30 -4.56
N LEU A 76 -14.28 8.06 -4.66
CA LEU A 76 -13.26 8.99 -4.15
C LEU A 76 -13.31 10.35 -4.85
N GLU A 77 -13.58 10.36 -6.16
CA GLU A 77 -13.77 11.59 -6.92
C GLU A 77 -15.00 12.39 -6.44
N ALA A 78 -16.12 11.70 -6.20
CA ALA A 78 -17.31 12.34 -5.63
C ALA A 78 -17.06 12.92 -4.23
N GLU A 79 -16.36 12.17 -3.36
CA GLU A 79 -16.02 12.63 -2.00
C GLU A 79 -15.00 13.79 -2.03
N TRP A 80 -14.07 13.80 -2.98
CA TRP A 80 -13.14 14.92 -3.20
C TRP A 80 -13.88 16.18 -3.63
N LEU A 81 -14.79 16.08 -4.61
CA LEU A 81 -15.62 17.21 -5.08
C LEU A 81 -16.55 17.75 -3.98
N ALA A 82 -17.05 16.86 -3.12
CA ALA A 82 -17.85 17.24 -1.96
C ALA A 82 -17.02 17.81 -0.79
N GLY A 83 -15.68 17.75 -0.86
CA GLY A 83 -14.79 18.17 0.22
C GLY A 83 -14.86 17.29 1.47
N THR A 84 -15.48 16.11 1.40
CA THR A 84 -15.63 15.17 2.52
C THR A 84 -14.43 14.24 2.67
N TRP A 85 -13.61 14.14 1.62
CA TRP A 85 -12.35 13.43 1.63
C TRP A 85 -11.24 14.32 1.06
N THR A 86 -10.10 14.37 1.76
CA THR A 86 -8.97 15.26 1.43
C THR A 86 -7.71 14.49 1.03
N GLY A 87 -7.85 13.25 0.58
CA GLY A 87 -6.72 12.42 0.22
C GLY A 87 -6.38 11.30 1.21
N PHE A 88 -5.49 10.40 0.80
CA PHE A 88 -5.01 9.35 1.69
C PHE A 88 -4.03 9.94 2.71
N ARG A 89 -4.13 9.49 3.97
CA ARG A 89 -3.17 9.90 4.99
C ARG A 89 -1.78 9.36 4.65
N ARG A 90 -0.81 10.27 4.58
CA ARG A 90 0.60 9.92 4.44
C ARG A 90 1.09 9.17 5.68
N PRO A 91 1.86 8.08 5.55
CA PRO A 91 2.47 7.42 6.68
C PRO A 91 3.48 8.35 7.36
N ASP A 92 3.55 8.28 8.68
CA ASP A 92 4.56 9.03 9.44
C ASP A 92 5.97 8.63 9.00
N PRO A 93 6.92 9.59 8.93
CA PRO A 93 8.32 9.27 8.72
C PRO A 93 8.82 8.39 9.88
N VAL A 94 9.61 7.37 9.54
CA VAL A 94 10.27 6.52 10.54
C VAL A 94 11.25 7.40 11.31
N ARG A 95 11.05 7.51 12.63
CA ARG A 95 12.03 8.12 13.55
C ARG A 95 13.25 7.21 13.70
#